data_AF-A0A644UGI6-F1
#
_entry.id   AF-A0A644UGI6-F1
#
_cell.length_a   1.000
_cell.length_b   1.000
_cell.length_c   1.000
_cell.angle_alpha   90.00
_cell.angle_beta   90.00
_cell.angle_gamma   90.00
#
_symmetry.space_group_name_H-M   'P 1'
#
loop_
_entity.id
_entity.type
_entity.pdbx_description
1 polymer ?
#
loop_
_entity_poly.entity_id
_entity_poly.type
_entity_poly.pdbx_seq_one_letter_code
_entity_poly.pdbx_strand_id
1 'polypeptide(L)'
;MSRSKLTGDSLSAYLPSGCGEQIAYWFNQNHVVLRITRARRSKLGDFRSGSSSVPPVISVNHSLNPYSFLVTLLHEMAHAEVFLKYKRRVQPHGIQWKDAYRRLSLPFLSHGLLPEDIRKAFGNYLINPAASSTSDVNLAVVLRGYDPPGNVMLVSELPEEAVFALPDGRVFRKGEKLRKRYKCECLNNKRIYLFSPLAEILPFNPEQSGGAV
;
A
#
# COMPACT_ATOMS: atom_id res chain seq x y z
N MET A 1 34.19 -5.72 -5.73
CA MET A 1 33.72 -4.46 -5.13
C MET A 1 33.00 -4.81 -3.83
N SER A 2 33.49 -4.30 -2.69
CA SER A 2 32.83 -4.49 -1.40
C SER A 2 31.47 -3.77 -1.42
N ARG A 3 30.36 -4.47 -1.19
CA ARG A 3 29.07 -3.81 -0.96
C ARG A 3 29.18 -3.08 0.38
N SER A 4 28.92 -1.77 0.40
CA SER A 4 28.72 -1.09 1.68
C SER A 4 27.54 -1.75 2.38
N LYS A 5 27.68 -2.03 3.68
CA LYS A 5 26.56 -2.53 4.49
C LYS A 5 25.45 -1.47 4.49
N LEU A 6 24.20 -1.94 4.38
CA LEU A 6 23.04 -1.08 4.58
C LEU A 6 22.97 -0.74 6.07
N THR A 7 22.76 0.52 6.42
CA THR A 7 22.60 0.99 7.81
C THR A 7 21.17 1.45 8.05
N GLY A 8 20.68 1.41 9.29
CA GLY A 8 19.34 1.91 9.61
C GLY A 8 19.17 3.39 9.26
N ASP A 9 20.21 4.19 9.49
CA ASP A 9 20.23 5.63 9.17
C ASP A 9 19.97 5.91 7.69
N SER A 10 20.47 5.06 6.78
CA SER A 10 20.23 5.22 5.33
C SER A 10 18.76 5.03 4.93
N LEU A 11 17.94 4.46 5.81
CA LEU A 11 16.51 4.21 5.60
C LEU A 11 15.61 5.14 6.41
N SER A 12 16.18 6.02 7.23
CA SER A 12 15.46 6.92 8.15
C SER A 12 14.45 7.82 7.43
N ALA A 13 14.72 8.20 6.17
CA ALA A 13 13.81 9.01 5.36
C ALA A 13 12.57 8.25 4.84
N TYR A 14 12.55 6.91 4.94
CA TYR A 14 11.51 6.07 4.33
C TYR A 14 10.77 5.18 5.31
N LEU A 15 11.28 5.03 6.54
CA LEU A 15 10.72 4.14 7.55
C LEU A 15 10.30 4.91 8.79
N PRO A 16 9.34 4.38 9.57
CA PRO A 16 9.03 4.94 10.88
C PRO A 16 10.28 4.92 11.77
N SER A 17 10.35 5.86 12.73
CA SER A 17 11.45 5.93 13.68
C SER A 17 11.64 4.58 14.40
N GLY A 18 12.89 4.17 14.61
CA GLY A 18 13.24 2.90 15.26
C GLY A 18 13.10 1.64 14.40
N CYS A 19 12.57 1.73 13.17
CA CYS A 19 12.41 0.55 12.30
C CYS A 19 13.64 0.25 11.41
N GLY A 20 14.50 1.25 11.18
CA GLY A 20 15.58 1.18 10.19
C GLY A 20 16.60 0.07 10.43
N GLU A 21 17.08 -0.08 11.67
CA GLU A 21 18.13 -1.05 12.01
C GLU A 21 17.71 -2.49 11.77
N GLN A 22 16.47 -2.85 12.11
CA GLN A 22 15.98 -4.21 11.92
C GLN A 22 15.85 -4.56 10.42
N ILE A 23 15.39 -3.61 9.61
CA ILE A 23 15.32 -3.77 8.15
C ILE A 23 16.73 -3.89 7.56
N ALA A 24 17.64 -3.00 7.95
CA ALA A 24 19.04 -3.03 7.51
C ALA A 24 19.73 -4.35 7.87
N TYR A 25 19.52 -4.84 9.10
CA TYR A 25 20.00 -6.14 9.55
C TYR A 25 19.52 -7.27 8.63
N TRP A 26 18.22 -7.33 8.31
CA TRP A 26 17.69 -8.37 7.41
C TRP A 26 18.36 -8.34 6.04
N PHE A 27 18.54 -7.16 5.43
CA PHE A 27 19.24 -7.03 4.14
C PHE A 27 20.73 -7.36 4.21
N ASN A 28 21.38 -7.12 5.35
CA ASN A 28 22.79 -7.50 5.54
C ASN A 28 22.98 -9.01 5.70
N GLN A 29 21.96 -9.72 6.19
CA GLN A 29 21.98 -11.19 6.32
C GLN A 29 21.52 -11.92 5.04
N ASN A 30 20.79 -11.25 4.15
CA ASN A 30 20.23 -11.85 2.94
C ASN A 30 20.86 -11.24 1.69
N HIS A 31 21.25 -12.08 0.72
CA HIS A 31 21.82 -11.58 -0.54
C HIS A 31 20.73 -11.01 -1.48
N VAL A 32 20.04 -9.96 -1.04
CA VAL A 32 18.93 -9.28 -1.74
C VAL A 32 19.26 -7.80 -1.84
N VAL A 33 18.98 -7.19 -2.98
CA VAL A 33 19.22 -5.75 -3.20
C VAL A 33 17.94 -4.97 -2.96
N LEU A 34 17.98 -3.98 -2.07
CA LEU A 34 16.92 -2.97 -1.95
C LEU A 34 17.12 -1.87 -2.99
N ARG A 35 16.05 -1.49 -3.69
CA ARG A 35 16.01 -0.35 -4.60
C ARG A 35 14.83 0.55 -4.27
N ILE A 36 15.12 1.80 -3.93
CA ILE A 36 14.09 2.81 -3.76
C ILE A 36 13.89 3.48 -5.12
N THR A 37 12.68 3.36 -5.68
CA THR A 37 12.40 3.72 -7.07
C THR A 37 11.41 4.86 -7.17
N ARG A 38 11.40 5.54 -8.33
CA ARG A 38 10.33 6.49 -8.70
C ARG A 38 8.94 5.86 -8.57
N ALA A 39 7.96 6.69 -8.24
CA ALA A 39 6.57 6.26 -8.09
C ALA A 39 6.05 5.60 -9.38
N ARG A 40 5.45 4.41 -9.22
CA ARG A 40 4.72 3.70 -10.28
C ARG A 40 3.26 3.61 -9.88
N ARG A 41 2.35 3.91 -10.80
CA ARG A 41 0.90 3.80 -10.55
C ARG A 41 0.42 2.35 -10.44
N SER A 42 1.07 1.41 -11.13
CA SER A 42 0.62 0.02 -11.21
C SER A 42 1.05 -0.87 -10.05
N LYS A 43 2.04 -0.46 -9.24
CA LYS A 43 2.54 -1.22 -8.09
C LYS A 43 3.27 -0.32 -7.09
N LEU A 44 3.08 -0.60 -5.80
CA LEU A 44 3.75 0.11 -4.69
C LEU A 44 5.16 -0.46 -4.43
N GLY A 45 5.30 -1.79 -4.55
CA GLY A 45 6.54 -2.54 -4.42
C GLY A 45 6.62 -3.66 -5.45
N ASP A 46 7.78 -4.31 -5.55
CA ASP A 46 8.00 -5.46 -6.42
C ASP A 46 9.23 -6.26 -5.95
N PHE A 47 9.05 -7.54 -5.67
CA PHE A 47 10.12 -8.52 -5.60
C PHE A 47 10.38 -9.16 -6.96
N ARG A 48 11.65 -9.16 -7.37
CA ARG A 48 12.13 -9.87 -8.57
C ARG A 48 13.13 -10.93 -8.15
N SER A 49 12.80 -12.18 -8.49
CA SER A 49 13.75 -13.28 -8.34
C SER A 49 15.00 -13.03 -9.17
N GLY A 50 16.16 -13.25 -8.56
CA GLY A 50 17.45 -13.24 -9.25
C GLY A 50 17.66 -14.48 -10.13
N SER A 51 18.85 -14.55 -10.73
CA SER A 51 19.41 -15.73 -11.41
C SER A 51 20.67 -16.21 -10.67
N SER A 52 21.40 -17.17 -11.24
CA SER A 52 22.71 -17.58 -10.70
C SER A 52 23.73 -16.43 -10.68
N SER A 53 23.63 -15.48 -11.60
CA SER A 53 24.56 -14.36 -11.76
C SER A 53 24.00 -13.01 -11.30
N VAL A 54 22.68 -12.91 -11.09
CA VAL A 54 22.00 -11.67 -10.71
C VAL A 54 21.32 -11.85 -9.37
N PRO A 55 21.60 -11.02 -8.35
CA PRO A 55 20.95 -11.12 -7.06
C PRO A 55 19.45 -10.78 -7.16
N PRO A 56 18.59 -11.38 -6.31
CA PRO A 56 17.22 -10.93 -6.15
C PRO A 56 17.13 -9.45 -5.77
N VAL A 57 16.07 -8.79 -6.20
CA VAL A 57 15.85 -7.36 -5.98
C VAL A 57 14.47 -7.12 -5.38
N ILE A 58 14.42 -6.29 -4.35
CA ILE A 58 13.19 -5.69 -3.83
C ILE A 58 13.19 -4.23 -4.27
N SER A 59 12.09 -3.77 -4.86
CA SER A 59 11.88 -2.35 -5.15
C SER A 59 10.67 -1.81 -4.42
N VAL A 60 10.76 -0.57 -3.91
CA VAL A 60 9.64 0.14 -3.27
C VAL A 60 9.60 1.58 -3.77
N ASN A 61 8.41 2.11 -4.01
CA ASN A 61 8.24 3.49 -4.46
C ASN A 61 8.64 4.48 -3.34
N HIS A 62 9.46 5.48 -3.67
CA HIS A 62 9.91 6.50 -2.72
C HIS A 62 8.79 7.44 -2.24
N SER A 63 7.65 7.46 -2.94
CA SER A 63 6.55 8.40 -2.69
C SER A 63 5.58 7.94 -1.61
N LEU A 64 5.79 6.76 -1.04
CA LEU A 64 4.96 6.23 0.03
C LEU A 64 5.27 6.96 1.34
N ASN A 65 4.25 7.21 2.15
CA ASN A 65 4.48 7.58 3.54
C ASN A 65 5.24 6.46 4.27
N PRO A 66 5.93 6.75 5.40
CA PRO A 66 6.81 5.78 6.05
C PRO A 66 6.13 4.47 6.45
N TYR A 67 4.86 4.51 6.85
CA TYR A 67 4.10 3.32 7.24
C TYR A 67 3.71 2.48 6.03
N SER A 68 3.23 3.12 4.96
CA SER A 68 2.95 2.45 3.68
C SER A 68 4.21 1.82 3.09
N PHE A 69 5.35 2.49 3.22
CA PHE A 69 6.64 1.97 2.80
C PHE A 69 7.03 0.72 3.60
N LEU A 70 6.95 0.76 4.93
CA LEU A 70 7.25 -0.39 5.79
C LEU A 70 6.37 -1.61 5.45
N VAL A 71 5.05 -1.43 5.38
CA VAL A 71 4.10 -2.51 5.06
C VAL A 71 4.39 -3.11 3.68
N THR A 72 4.64 -2.25 2.69
CA THR A 72 4.99 -2.68 1.32
C THR A 72 6.33 -3.41 1.29
N LEU A 73 7.34 -2.91 2.00
CA LEU A 73 8.65 -3.52 2.05
C LEU A 73 8.60 -4.91 2.69
N LEU A 74 7.89 -5.07 3.81
CA LEU A 74 7.72 -6.35 4.50
C LEU A 74 6.98 -7.37 3.61
N HIS A 75 6.01 -6.93 2.81
CA HIS A 75 5.35 -7.78 1.80
C HIS A 75 6.36 -8.36 0.81
N GLU A 76 7.22 -7.51 0.24
CA GLU A 76 8.22 -7.94 -0.73
C GLU A 76 9.36 -8.75 -0.09
N MET A 77 9.73 -8.46 1.16
CA MET A 77 10.68 -9.26 1.94
C MET A 77 10.13 -10.67 2.17
N ALA A 78 8.84 -10.83 2.45
CA ALA A 78 8.21 -12.15 2.59
C ALA A 78 8.28 -12.93 1.27
N HIS A 79 8.08 -12.28 0.11
CA HIS A 79 8.33 -12.91 -1.18
C HIS A 79 9.79 -13.35 -1.35
N ALA A 80 10.74 -12.51 -0.94
CA ALA A 80 12.16 -12.84 -0.99
C ALA A 80 12.52 -14.04 -0.09
N GLU A 81 12.05 -14.09 1.15
CA GLU A 81 12.30 -15.24 2.04
C GLU A 81 11.74 -16.54 1.48
N VAL A 82 10.50 -16.50 0.95
CA VAL A 82 9.90 -17.67 0.31
C VAL A 82 10.72 -18.12 -0.90
N PHE A 83 11.17 -17.18 -1.74
CA PHE A 83 12.02 -17.51 -2.88
C PHE A 83 13.38 -18.09 -2.44
N LEU A 84 14.03 -17.51 -1.42
CA LEU A 84 15.32 -17.98 -0.95
C LEU A 84 15.22 -19.42 -0.41
N LYS A 85 14.15 -19.74 0.32
CA LYS A 85 13.93 -21.06 0.95
C LYS A 85 13.32 -22.11 0.02
N TYR A 86 12.30 -21.74 -0.76
CA TYR A 86 11.48 -22.68 -1.54
C TYR A 86 11.59 -22.50 -3.05
N LYS A 87 12.28 -21.46 -3.52
CA LYS A 87 12.34 -21.06 -4.94
C LYS A 87 10.92 -20.83 -5.48
N ARG A 88 10.61 -21.30 -6.69
CA ARG A 88 9.29 -21.15 -7.34
C ARG A 88 8.37 -22.36 -7.13
N ARG A 89 8.64 -23.19 -6.10
CA ARG A 89 7.93 -24.46 -5.87
C ARG A 89 6.62 -24.30 -5.08
N VAL A 90 6.36 -23.11 -4.55
CA VAL A 90 5.18 -22.82 -3.72
C VAL A 90 4.36 -21.69 -4.32
N GLN A 91 3.07 -21.67 -3.98
CA GLN A 91 2.14 -20.68 -4.50
C GLN A 91 2.49 -19.27 -3.99
N PRO A 92 2.43 -18.24 -4.86
CA PRO A 92 2.46 -16.85 -4.43
C PRO A 92 1.37 -16.60 -3.40
N HIS A 93 1.70 -15.88 -2.32
CA HIS A 93 0.77 -15.53 -1.24
C HIS A 93 0.09 -16.73 -0.54
N GLY A 94 0.66 -17.94 -0.70
CA GLY A 94 0.27 -19.15 0.01
C GLY A 94 0.70 -19.15 1.48
N ILE A 95 0.51 -20.28 2.17
CA ILE A 95 0.78 -20.39 3.62
C ILE A 95 2.22 -19.98 3.99
N GLN A 96 3.22 -20.39 3.19
CA GLN A 96 4.62 -20.04 3.43
C GLN A 96 4.87 -18.53 3.36
N TRP A 97 4.20 -17.84 2.43
CA TRP A 97 4.30 -16.39 2.32
C TRP A 97 3.58 -15.68 3.46
N LYS A 98 2.38 -16.15 3.84
CA LYS A 98 1.64 -15.59 4.98
C LYS A 98 2.43 -15.72 6.27
N ASP A 99 3.07 -16.86 6.49
CA ASP A 99 3.89 -17.11 7.68
C ASP A 99 5.16 -16.25 7.69
N ALA A 100 5.85 -16.14 6.54
CA ALA A 100 7.00 -15.24 6.39
C ALA A 100 6.59 -13.78 6.66
N TYR A 101 5.47 -13.33 6.10
CA TYR A 101 4.99 -11.96 6.25
C TYR A 101 4.63 -11.66 7.71
N ARG A 102 3.92 -12.57 8.40
CA ARG A 102 3.65 -12.43 9.84
C ARG A 102 4.94 -12.37 10.64
N ARG A 103 5.85 -13.33 10.46
CA ARG A 103 7.10 -13.39 11.22
C ARG A 103 7.96 -12.15 11.03
N LEU A 104 8.07 -11.63 9.81
CA LEU A 104 8.81 -10.41 9.51
C LEU A 104 8.15 -9.17 10.12
N SER A 105 6.82 -9.13 10.18
CA SER A 105 6.07 -7.95 10.61
C SER A 105 5.87 -7.85 12.11
N LEU A 106 5.75 -8.98 12.82
CA LEU A 106 5.45 -9.02 14.26
C LEU A 106 6.37 -8.16 15.14
N PRO A 107 7.70 -8.11 14.91
CA PRO A 107 8.57 -7.26 15.75
C PRO A 107 8.23 -5.77 15.64
N PHE A 108 7.71 -5.30 14.50
CA PHE A 108 7.31 -3.91 14.31
C PHE A 108 5.97 -3.56 14.97
N LEU A 109 5.21 -4.56 15.44
CA LEU A 109 3.97 -4.36 16.19
C LEU A 109 4.19 -4.23 17.70
N SER A 110 5.44 -4.21 18.17
CA SER A 110 5.73 -3.94 19.58
C SER A 110 5.26 -2.54 19.97
N HIS A 111 4.86 -2.38 21.23
CA HIS A 111 4.36 -1.12 21.76
C HIS A 111 5.38 0.02 21.55
N GLY A 112 4.92 1.17 21.03
CA GLY A 112 5.71 2.39 20.88
C GLY A 112 6.50 2.54 19.57
N LEU A 113 6.54 1.54 18.68
CA LEU A 113 7.19 1.68 17.36
C LEU A 113 6.27 2.29 16.30
N LEU A 114 4.99 1.92 16.33
CA LEU A 114 3.99 2.40 15.38
C LEU A 114 2.88 3.13 16.12
N PRO A 115 2.25 4.13 15.49
CA PRO A 115 0.99 4.67 15.96
C PRO A 115 -0.05 3.57 16.20
N GLU A 116 -0.91 3.77 17.20
CA GLU A 116 -1.79 2.72 17.69
C GLU A 116 -2.84 2.26 16.66
N ASP A 117 -3.32 3.18 15.83
CA ASP A 117 -4.22 2.91 14.70
C ASP A 117 -3.55 2.04 13.63
N ILE A 118 -2.32 2.36 13.24
CA ILE A 118 -1.50 1.58 12.31
C ILE A 118 -1.22 0.20 12.89
N ARG A 119 -0.80 0.13 14.16
CA ARG A 119 -0.50 -1.14 14.85
C ARG A 119 -1.72 -2.06 14.88
N LYS A 120 -2.89 -1.54 15.24
CA LYS A 120 -4.15 -2.30 15.24
C LYS A 120 -4.57 -2.74 13.84
N ALA A 121 -4.59 -1.82 12.88
CA ALA A 121 -5.02 -2.10 11.51
C ALA A 121 -4.10 -3.13 10.84
N PHE A 122 -2.78 -2.96 10.99
CA PHE A 122 -1.80 -3.86 10.40
C PHE A 122 -1.78 -5.23 11.11
N GLY A 123 -1.88 -5.25 12.44
CA GLY A 123 -2.01 -6.48 13.22
C GLY A 123 -3.23 -7.31 12.81
N ASN A 124 -4.40 -6.68 12.64
CA ASN A 124 -5.61 -7.34 12.16
C ASN A 124 -5.44 -7.89 10.74
N TYR A 125 -4.84 -7.11 9.83
CA TYR A 125 -4.57 -7.55 8.46
C TYR A 125 -3.65 -8.78 8.42
N LEU A 126 -2.65 -8.86 9.30
CA LEU A 126 -1.73 -9.99 9.38
C LEU A 126 -2.38 -11.30 9.87
N ILE A 127 -3.61 -11.28 10.42
CA ILE A 127 -4.35 -12.51 10.75
C ILE A 127 -4.60 -13.31 9.48
N ASN A 128 -4.95 -12.66 8.37
CA ASN A 128 -5.12 -13.31 7.07
C ASN A 128 -4.76 -12.35 5.92
N PRO A 129 -3.45 -12.11 5.69
CA PRO A 129 -3.03 -11.09 4.74
C PRO A 129 -3.38 -11.52 3.31
N ALA A 130 -3.94 -10.58 2.55
CA ALA A 130 -4.23 -10.73 1.14
C ALA A 130 -3.00 -10.42 0.28
N ALA A 131 -3.07 -10.72 -1.03
CA ALA A 131 -2.00 -10.45 -1.98
C ALA A 131 -1.66 -8.95 -2.16
N SER A 132 -2.52 -8.04 -1.67
CA SER A 132 -2.23 -6.61 -1.60
C SER A 132 -2.77 -6.02 -0.30
N SER A 133 -2.02 -5.13 0.33
CA SER A 133 -2.48 -4.35 1.48
C SER A 133 -3.64 -3.42 1.10
N THR A 134 -3.70 -2.94 -0.14
CA THR A 134 -4.81 -2.12 -0.65
C THR A 134 -6.13 -2.89 -0.83
N SER A 135 -6.11 -4.22 -0.69
CA SER A 135 -7.34 -5.02 -0.70
C SER A 135 -8.07 -5.01 0.65
N ASP A 136 -7.37 -4.64 1.73
CA ASP A 136 -7.96 -4.41 3.04
C ASP A 136 -8.30 -2.92 3.18
N VAL A 137 -9.60 -2.61 3.12
CA VAL A 137 -10.06 -1.21 3.14
C VAL A 137 -9.64 -0.50 4.42
N ASN A 138 -9.68 -1.21 5.56
CA ASN A 138 -9.35 -0.61 6.84
C ASN A 138 -7.87 -0.24 6.91
N LEU A 139 -6.97 -1.17 6.61
CA LEU A 139 -5.53 -0.90 6.58
C LEU A 139 -5.19 0.18 5.56
N ALA A 140 -5.78 0.13 4.37
CA ALA A 140 -5.52 1.12 3.33
C ALA A 140 -5.95 2.55 3.73
N VAL A 141 -7.12 2.70 4.37
CA VAL A 141 -7.60 4.01 4.87
C VAL A 141 -6.68 4.53 5.97
N VAL A 142 -6.32 3.69 6.95
CA VAL A 142 -5.43 4.10 8.05
C VAL A 142 -4.07 4.51 7.52
N LEU A 143 -3.47 3.73 6.61
CA LEU A 143 -2.19 4.08 5.98
C LEU A 143 -2.25 5.39 5.19
N ARG A 144 -3.37 5.65 4.48
CA ARG A 144 -3.59 6.89 3.72
C ARG A 144 -3.71 8.11 4.63
N GLY A 145 -4.20 7.95 5.87
CA GLY A 145 -4.26 9.03 6.86
C GLY A 145 -2.90 9.65 7.19
N TYR A 146 -1.81 8.97 6.83
CA TYR A 146 -0.43 9.45 6.99
C TYR A 146 0.20 9.97 5.69
N ASP A 147 -0.55 10.00 4.58
CA ASP A 147 -0.10 10.68 3.37
C ASP A 147 -0.08 12.21 3.58
N PRO A 148 0.79 12.95 2.89
CA PRO A 148 0.75 14.40 2.91
C PRO A 148 -0.63 14.94 2.53
N PRO A 149 -1.05 16.10 3.08
CA PRO A 149 -2.34 16.69 2.75
C PRO A 149 -2.51 16.83 1.24
N GLY A 150 -3.67 16.40 0.73
CA GLY A 150 -4.00 16.46 -0.69
C GLY A 150 -5.47 16.81 -0.91
N ASN A 151 -5.79 17.25 -2.12
CA ASN A 151 -7.15 17.69 -2.51
C ASN A 151 -8.06 16.54 -2.98
N VAL A 152 -7.74 15.29 -2.60
CA VAL A 152 -8.49 14.10 -3.02
C VAL A 152 -9.15 13.45 -1.82
N MET A 153 -10.43 13.12 -1.94
CA MET A 153 -11.18 12.34 -0.94
C MET A 153 -11.42 10.92 -1.45
N LEU A 154 -11.80 9.99 -0.58
CA LEU A 154 -12.26 8.67 -0.97
C LEU A 154 -13.77 8.66 -1.17
N VAL A 155 -14.25 7.86 -2.15
CA VAL A 155 -15.69 7.61 -2.30
C VAL A 155 -16.31 7.11 -0.99
N SER A 156 -15.59 6.34 -0.17
CA SER A 156 -16.09 5.86 1.11
C SER A 156 -16.40 6.95 2.13
N GLU A 157 -15.74 8.11 2.04
CA GLU A 157 -15.89 9.23 2.99
C GLU A 157 -17.15 10.07 2.72
N LEU A 158 -17.71 9.98 1.52
CA LEU A 158 -18.94 10.72 1.16
C LEU A 158 -20.20 10.09 1.76
N PRO A 159 -21.23 10.87 2.11
CA PRO A 159 -22.56 10.30 2.38
C PRO A 159 -23.19 9.74 1.10
N GLU A 160 -24.22 8.91 1.24
CA GLU A 160 -25.05 8.49 0.11
C GLU A 160 -25.73 9.70 -0.55
N GLU A 161 -26.04 9.61 -1.84
CA GLU A 161 -26.52 10.68 -2.72
C GLU A 161 -25.56 11.87 -2.94
N ALA A 162 -24.39 11.88 -2.29
CA ALA A 162 -23.36 12.89 -2.55
C ALA A 162 -22.87 12.85 -3.99
N VAL A 163 -22.56 14.02 -4.54
CA VAL A 163 -22.02 14.18 -5.90
C VAL A 163 -20.51 14.41 -5.84
N PHE A 164 -19.78 13.78 -6.74
CA PHE A 164 -18.34 13.92 -6.85
C PHE A 164 -17.87 13.91 -8.30
N ALA A 165 -16.66 14.40 -8.54
CA ALA A 165 -16.03 14.39 -9.86
C ALA A 165 -14.80 13.48 -9.91
N LEU A 166 -14.48 13.00 -11.10
CA LEU A 166 -13.19 12.41 -11.43
C LEU A 166 -12.29 13.44 -12.13
N PRO A 167 -10.95 13.23 -12.14
CA PRO A 167 -10.02 14.11 -12.83
C PRO A 167 -10.27 14.27 -14.34
N ASP A 168 -11.03 13.36 -14.95
CA ASP A 168 -11.43 13.43 -16.36
C ASP A 168 -12.71 14.26 -16.61
N GLY A 169 -13.24 14.90 -15.58
CA GLY A 169 -14.43 15.77 -15.65
C GLY A 169 -15.77 15.03 -15.56
N ARG A 170 -15.78 13.70 -15.49
CA ARG A 170 -17.03 12.96 -15.25
C ARG A 170 -17.54 13.18 -13.83
N VAL A 171 -18.85 13.38 -13.71
CA VAL A 171 -19.55 13.65 -12.46
C VAL A 171 -20.43 12.46 -12.10
N PHE A 172 -20.39 12.05 -10.85
CA PHE A 172 -21.09 10.87 -10.35
C PHE A 172 -21.88 11.20 -9.09
N ARG A 173 -23.01 10.52 -8.92
CA ARG A 173 -23.74 10.46 -7.65
C ARG A 173 -23.45 9.13 -6.97
N LYS A 174 -23.02 9.18 -5.70
CA LYS A 174 -22.83 7.99 -4.87
C LYS A 174 -24.19 7.40 -4.48
N GLY A 175 -24.40 6.12 -4.73
CA GLY A 175 -25.53 5.36 -4.19
C GLY A 175 -25.07 4.30 -3.20
N GLU A 176 -25.88 3.25 -3.09
CA GLU A 176 -25.71 2.19 -2.10
C GLU A 176 -24.33 1.49 -2.15
N LYS A 177 -23.92 1.00 -0.97
CA LYS A 177 -22.77 0.12 -0.83
C LYS A 177 -23.21 -1.33 -1.08
N LEU A 178 -22.70 -1.94 -2.14
CA LEU A 178 -22.76 -3.40 -2.34
C LEU A 178 -21.76 -4.10 -1.40
N ARG A 179 -21.50 -5.40 -1.62
CA ARG A 179 -20.57 -6.17 -0.76
C ARG A 179 -19.19 -5.52 -0.57
N LYS A 180 -18.56 -5.04 -1.65
CA LYS A 180 -17.20 -4.46 -1.63
C LYS A 180 -17.05 -3.16 -2.42
N ARG A 181 -18.12 -2.65 -3.04
CA ARG A 181 -18.08 -1.55 -4.01
C ARG A 181 -19.28 -0.65 -3.82
N TYR A 182 -19.14 0.63 -4.14
CA TYR A 182 -20.26 1.56 -4.20
C TYR A 182 -20.84 1.59 -5.62
N LYS A 183 -22.16 1.55 -5.71
CA LYS A 183 -22.88 1.77 -6.95
C LYS A 183 -23.00 3.27 -7.14
N CYS A 184 -22.44 3.82 -8.22
CA CYS A 184 -22.50 5.25 -8.50
C CYS A 184 -23.05 5.50 -9.90
N GLU A 185 -24.01 6.41 -10.02
CA GLU A 185 -24.57 6.82 -11.30
C GLU A 185 -23.71 7.94 -11.89
N CYS A 186 -23.27 7.78 -13.14
CA CYS A 186 -22.63 8.84 -13.90
C CYS A 186 -23.70 9.83 -14.39
N LEU A 187 -23.67 11.07 -13.90
CA LEU A 187 -24.66 12.07 -14.25
C LEU A 187 -24.53 12.54 -15.70
N ASN A 188 -23.37 12.35 -16.33
CA ASN A 188 -23.14 12.68 -17.74
C ASN A 188 -23.88 11.74 -18.71
N ASN A 189 -24.07 10.46 -18.35
CA ASN A 189 -24.60 9.45 -19.29
C ASN A 189 -25.61 8.46 -18.69
N LYS A 190 -26.01 8.65 -17.43
CA LYS A 190 -26.98 7.83 -16.69
C LYS A 190 -26.59 6.36 -16.49
N ARG A 191 -25.34 5.99 -16.76
CA ARG A 191 -24.85 4.62 -16.55
C ARG A 191 -24.37 4.43 -15.11
N ILE A 192 -24.50 3.20 -14.63
CA ILE A 192 -24.03 2.78 -13.31
C ILE A 192 -22.59 2.25 -13.39
N TYR A 193 -21.76 2.67 -12.45
CA TYR A 193 -20.37 2.27 -12.29
C TYR A 193 -20.11 1.78 -10.87
N LEU A 194 -19.17 0.84 -10.71
CA LEU A 194 -18.81 0.27 -9.41
C LEU A 194 -17.47 0.80 -8.90
N PHE A 195 -17.55 1.68 -7.91
CA PHE A 195 -16.38 2.32 -7.33
C PHE A 195 -15.79 1.49 -6.18
N SER A 196 -14.46 1.39 -6.16
CA SER A 196 -13.75 0.94 -4.96
C SER A 196 -14.02 1.91 -3.81
N PRO A 197 -14.15 1.46 -2.56
CA PRO A 197 -14.15 2.34 -1.40
C PRO A 197 -12.95 3.28 -1.37
N LEU A 198 -11.80 2.79 -1.86
CA LEU A 198 -10.54 3.53 -1.95
C LEU A 198 -10.39 4.36 -3.24
N ALA A 199 -11.45 4.53 -4.03
CA ALA A 199 -11.37 5.36 -5.23
C ALA A 199 -11.23 6.82 -4.82
N GLU A 200 -10.18 7.48 -5.33
CA GLU A 200 -9.95 8.91 -5.14
C GLU A 200 -10.90 9.73 -6.02
N ILE A 201 -11.48 10.76 -5.41
CA ILE A 201 -12.45 11.66 -6.05
C ILE A 201 -12.12 13.11 -5.72
N LEU A 202 -12.61 14.00 -6.58
CA LEU A 202 -12.58 15.44 -6.36
C LEU A 202 -13.91 15.88 -5.74
N PRO A 203 -13.90 16.77 -4.73
CA PRO A 203 -15.11 17.42 -4.27
C PRO A 203 -15.81 18.10 -5.45
N PHE A 204 -17.12 17.92 -5.58
CA PHE A 204 -17.91 18.62 -6.59
C PHE A 204 -18.72 19.72 -5.91
N ASN A 205 -18.47 20.98 -6.28
CA ASN A 205 -19.28 22.11 -5.84
C ASN A 205 -20.15 22.63 -7.01
N PRO A 206 -21.48 22.43 -6.97
CA PRO A 206 -22.35 22.82 -8.09
C PRO A 206 -22.35 24.32 -8.38
N GLU A 207 -22.06 25.17 -7.39
CA GLU A 207 -22.08 26.65 -7.55
C GLU A 207 -20.98 27.19 -8.48
N GLN A 208 -19.94 26.42 -8.79
CA GLN A 208 -18.88 26.83 -9.74
C GLN A 208 -19.14 26.37 -11.19
N SER A 209 -20.26 25.67 -11.44
CA SER A 209 -20.59 25.11 -12.76
C SER A 209 -21.72 25.85 -13.48
N GLY A 210 -22.26 26.92 -12.89
CA GLY A 210 -23.38 27.72 -13.42
C GLY A 210 -22.98 29.04 -14.12
N GLY A 211 -21.78 29.14 -14.66
CA GLY A 211 -21.27 30.35 -15.31
C GLY A 211 -21.20 30.25 -16.84
N ALA A 212 -22.35 30.12 -17.50
CA ALA A 212 -22.56 30.52 -18.90
C ALA A 212 -24.07 30.44 -19.19
N VAL A 213 -24.75 31.57 -19.00
CA VAL A 213 -25.99 31.89 -19.72
C VAL A 213 -25.59 32.63 -20.98
#